data_AF-A0A256HW75-F1
#
_entry.id   AF-A0A256HW75-F1
#
_cell.length_a   1.000
_cell.length_b   1.000
_cell.length_c   1.000
_cell.angle_alpha   90.00
_cell.angle_beta   90.00
_cell.angle_gamma   90.00
#
_symmetry.space_group_name_H-M   'P 1'
#
loop_
_entity.id
_entity.type
_entity.pdbx_description
1 polymer ?
#
loop_
_entity_poly.entity_id
_entity_poly.type
_entity_poly.pdbx_seq_one_letter_code
_entity_poly.pdbx_strand_id
1 'polypeptide(L)'
;MNHQQTRSTGDGPLLRRFEYEDGWIVAADLGADAANVSVDTVGETAIVVVEGDGEPVESEFELPGPAASTAVTNGVITVEGETVEDDTVEGER
;
A
#
# COMPACT_ATOMS: atom_id res chain seq x y z
N MET A 1 -16.76 -6.84 11.64
CA MET A 1 -15.72 -6.97 10.59
C MET A 1 -16.29 -6.42 9.29
N ASN A 2 -15.91 -5.19 8.94
CA ASN A 2 -16.38 -4.51 7.74
C ASN A 2 -15.19 -4.40 6.78
N HIS A 3 -15.06 -5.34 5.84
CA HIS A 3 -13.96 -5.33 4.88
C HIS A 3 -14.32 -4.38 3.73
N GLN A 4 -13.81 -3.14 3.77
CA GLN A 4 -14.01 -2.21 2.65
C GLN A 4 -13.03 -2.57 1.52
N GLN A 5 -13.55 -3.19 0.45
CA GLN A 5 -12.75 -3.50 -0.74
C GLN A 5 -12.88 -2.38 -1.77
N THR A 6 -11.86 -1.54 -1.88
CA THR A 6 -11.71 -0.63 -3.02
C THR A 6 -10.90 -1.35 -4.10
N ARG A 7 -11.51 -1.65 -5.24
CA ARG A 7 -10.81 -2.17 -6.43
C ARG A 7 -10.62 -1.03 -7.42
N SER A 8 -9.37 -0.70 -7.74
CA SER A 8 -9.09 0.18 -8.88
C SER A 8 -9.18 -0.66 -10.17
N THR A 9 -10.08 -0.30 -11.08
CA THR A 9 -10.26 -1.00 -12.36
C THR A 9 -9.40 -0.30 -13.42
N GLY A 10 -8.21 -0.84 -13.70
CA GLY A 10 -7.31 -0.39 -14.76
C GLY A 10 -6.26 -1.46 -15.07
N ASP A 11 -5.46 -1.26 -16.13
CA ASP A 11 -4.32 -2.12 -16.52
C ASP A 11 -3.12 -2.05 -15.53
N GLY A 12 -3.28 -1.34 -14.42
CA GLY A 12 -2.29 -1.21 -13.35
C GLY A 12 -2.41 -2.29 -12.27
N PRO A 13 -1.50 -2.29 -11.28
CA PRO A 13 -1.50 -3.28 -10.21
C PRO A 13 -2.85 -3.39 -9.50
N LEU A 14 -3.25 -4.63 -9.21
CA LEU A 14 -4.48 -4.87 -8.47
C LEU A 14 -4.24 -4.54 -7.00
N LEU A 15 -4.79 -3.41 -6.56
CA LEU A 15 -4.72 -2.96 -5.17
C LEU A 15 -5.86 -3.54 -4.34
N ARG A 16 -5.52 -3.97 -3.13
CA ARG A 16 -6.47 -4.39 -2.09
C ARG A 16 -6.09 -3.75 -0.77
N ARG A 17 -7.09 -3.28 -0.04
CA ARG A 17 -6.90 -2.72 1.31
C ARG A 17 -7.74 -3.48 2.32
N PHE A 18 -7.17 -3.66 3.49
CA PHE A 18 -7.80 -4.27 4.66
C PHE A 18 -7.52 -3.36 5.86
N GLU A 19 -8.57 -2.99 6.57
CA GLU A 19 -8.50 -2.14 7.74
C GLU A 19 -9.01 -2.95 8.94
N TYR A 20 -8.24 -2.91 10.02
CA TYR A 20 -8.47 -3.58 11.30
C TYR A 20 -8.49 -2.52 12.41
N GLU A 21 -8.89 -2.92 13.62
CA GLU A 21 -8.94 -2.01 14.77
C GLU A 21 -7.54 -1.45 15.09
N ASP A 22 -6.52 -2.29 15.10
CA ASP A 22 -5.15 -1.92 15.48
C ASP A 22 -4.23 -1.58 14.29
N GLY A 23 -4.73 -1.61 13.05
CA GLY A 23 -3.85 -1.47 11.89
C GLY A 23 -4.52 -1.63 10.53
N TRP A 24 -3.74 -1.44 9.49
CA TRP A 24 -4.17 -1.60 8.11
C TRP A 24 -3.13 -2.35 7.28
N ILE A 25 -3.58 -2.98 6.21
CA ILE A 25 -2.76 -3.68 5.23
C ILE A 25 -3.19 -3.27 3.83
N VAL A 26 -2.24 -2.84 3.01
CA VAL A 26 -2.40 -2.64 1.57
C VAL A 26 -1.58 -3.70 0.84
N ALA A 27 -2.22 -4.40 -0.09
CA ALA A 27 -1.57 -5.38 -0.95
C ALA A 27 -1.72 -4.97 -2.42
N ALA A 28 -0.61 -4.94 -3.15
CA ALA A 28 -0.56 -4.66 -4.58
C ALA A 28 -0.03 -5.89 -5.33
N ASP A 29 -0.82 -6.44 -6.24
CA ASP A 29 -0.39 -7.52 -7.14
C ASP A 29 0.15 -6.90 -8.44
N LEU A 30 1.45 -7.04 -8.66
CA LEU A 30 2.17 -6.55 -9.85
C LEU A 30 2.24 -7.60 -10.97
N GLY A 31 1.77 -8.84 -10.73
CA GLY A 31 1.93 -9.95 -11.65
C GLY A 31 3.27 -10.67 -11.54
N ALA A 32 3.32 -11.89 -12.10
CA ALA A 32 4.44 -12.83 -11.94
C ALA A 32 5.73 -12.41 -12.67
N ASP A 33 5.64 -11.48 -13.62
CA ASP A 33 6.77 -10.98 -14.41
C ASP A 33 7.56 -9.88 -13.70
N ALA A 34 7.07 -9.38 -12.56
CA ALA A 34 7.74 -8.37 -11.75
C ALA A 34 8.89 -8.99 -10.93
N ALA A 35 9.98 -9.34 -11.61
CA ALA A 35 11.14 -9.99 -11.02
C ALA A 35 11.99 -9.05 -10.15
N ASN A 36 12.02 -7.76 -10.51
CA ASN A 36 12.78 -6.73 -9.80
C ASN A 36 11.82 -5.62 -9.37
N VAL A 37 11.42 -5.68 -8.10
CA VAL A 37 10.48 -4.73 -7.51
C VAL A 37 11.15 -4.10 -6.30
N SER A 38 11.11 -2.77 -6.25
CA SER A 38 11.47 -1.99 -5.07
C SER A 38 10.26 -1.22 -4.57
N VAL A 39 10.12 -1.16 -3.25
CA VAL A 39 9.10 -0.35 -2.58
C VAL A 39 9.78 0.57 -1.58
N ASP A 40 9.45 1.85 -1.64
CA ASP A 40 9.84 2.86 -0.67
C ASP A 40 8.59 3.55 -0.13
N THR A 41 8.67 4.14 1.07
CA THR A 41 7.53 4.80 1.69
C THR A 41 7.95 6.14 2.25
N VAL A 42 7.22 7.18 1.87
CA VAL A 42 7.46 8.56 2.32
C VAL A 42 6.16 9.11 2.87
N GLY A 43 6.11 9.31 4.19
CA GLY A 43 4.88 9.70 4.88
C GLY A 43 3.78 8.65 4.63
N GLU A 44 2.68 9.08 4.03
CA GLU A 44 1.49 8.27 3.75
C GLU A 44 1.45 7.81 2.28
N THR A 45 2.61 7.73 1.62
CA THR A 45 2.71 7.33 0.22
C THR A 45 3.68 6.17 0.07
N ALA A 46 3.24 5.10 -0.62
CA ALA A 46 4.11 4.05 -1.10
C ALA A 46 4.50 4.32 -2.55
N ILE A 47 5.79 4.25 -2.83
CA ILE A 47 6.38 4.41 -4.16
C ILE A 47 6.89 3.05 -4.58
N VAL A 48 6.38 2.55 -5.70
CA VAL A 48 6.73 1.24 -6.23
C VAL A 48 7.43 1.41 -7.57
N VAL A 49 8.61 0.81 -7.68
CA VAL A 49 9.39 0.79 -8.91
C VAL A 49 9.52 -0.65 -9.37
N VAL A 50 9.12 -0.91 -10.61
CA VAL A 50 9.30 -2.20 -11.28
C VAL A 50 10.35 -2.04 -12.37
N GLU A 51 11.48 -2.74 -12.20
CA GLU A 51 12.54 -2.79 -13.20
C GLU A 51 12.35 -4.01 -14.11
N GLY A 52 12.44 -3.79 -15.42
CA GLY A 52 12.34 -4.85 -16.44
C GLY A 52 13.35 -4.64 -17.56
N ASP A 53 13.18 -5.34 -18.68
CA ASP A 53 14.03 -5.20 -19.87
C ASP A 53 13.88 -3.83 -20.59
N GLY A 54 12.90 -3.01 -20.17
CA GLY A 54 12.60 -1.70 -20.73
C GLY A 54 12.84 -0.55 -19.74
N GLU A 55 12.16 0.57 -19.95
CA GLU A 55 12.17 1.68 -18.99
C GLU A 55 11.48 1.24 -17.68
N PRO A 56 12.04 1.59 -16.51
CA PRO A 56 11.41 1.29 -15.24
C PRO A 56 10.06 1.97 -15.14
N VAL A 57 9.09 1.26 -14.56
CA VAL A 57 7.75 1.80 -14.33
C VAL A 57 7.63 2.15 -12.86
N GLU A 58 7.32 3.42 -12.59
CA GLU A 58 7.02 3.92 -11.24
C GLU A 58 5.51 4.02 -11.03
N SER A 59 5.05 3.71 -9.83
CA SER A 59 3.66 3.87 -9.42
C SER A 59 3.59 4.29 -7.97
N GLU A 60 2.72 5.26 -7.68
CA GLU A 60 2.53 5.80 -6.35
C GLU A 60 1.15 5.41 -5.82
N PHE A 61 1.09 5.05 -4.54
CA PHE A 61 -0.13 4.65 -3.86
C PHE A 61 -0.30 5.39 -2.56
N GLU A 62 -1.50 5.92 -2.34
CA GLU A 62 -1.87 6.54 -1.08
C GLU A 62 -2.15 5.46 -0.03
N LEU A 63 -1.50 5.60 1.13
CA LEU A 63 -1.64 4.71 2.27
C LEU A 63 -2.59 5.33 3.30
N PRO A 64 -3.29 4.53 4.11
CA PRO A 64 -4.14 5.04 5.19
C PRO A 64 -3.40 5.78 6.31
N GLY A 65 -2.07 5.70 6.32
CA GLY A 65 -1.19 6.31 7.31
C GLY A 65 0.27 5.99 6.99
N PRO A 66 1.21 6.36 7.87
CA PRO A 66 2.62 6.00 7.69
C PRO A 66 2.82 4.49 7.74
N ALA A 67 3.63 3.97 6.80
CA ALA A 67 3.97 2.55 6.78
C ALA A 67 4.88 2.20 7.96
N ALA A 68 4.54 1.13 8.67
CA ALA A 68 5.39 0.52 9.67
C ALA A 68 6.34 -0.51 9.03
N SER A 69 5.88 -1.21 8.00
CA SER A 69 6.65 -2.26 7.32
C SER A 69 6.20 -2.46 5.87
N THR A 70 7.13 -2.94 5.05
CA THR A 70 6.90 -3.35 3.67
C THR A 70 7.52 -4.71 3.40
N ALA A 71 6.86 -5.51 2.57
CA ALA A 71 7.35 -6.81 2.13
C ALA A 71 6.99 -7.05 0.66
N VAL A 72 7.87 -7.73 -0.07
CA VAL A 72 7.60 -8.17 -1.44
C VAL A 72 7.73 -9.68 -1.47
N THR A 73 6.72 -10.37 -1.98
CA THR A 73 6.71 -11.83 -2.07
C THR A 73 5.98 -12.28 -3.33
N ASN A 74 6.71 -12.93 -4.24
CA ASN A 74 6.19 -13.46 -5.50
C ASN A 74 5.38 -12.43 -6.32
N GLY A 75 5.91 -11.21 -6.47
CA GLY A 75 5.24 -10.14 -7.23
C GLY A 75 4.09 -9.43 -6.49
N VAL A 76 3.82 -9.81 -5.23
CA VAL A 76 2.87 -9.11 -4.37
C VAL A 76 3.62 -8.24 -3.38
N ILE A 77 3.34 -6.95 -3.40
CA ILE A 77 3.78 -6.02 -2.37
C ILE A 77 2.74 -6.01 -1.26
N THR A 78 3.20 -6.09 -0.02
CA THR A 78 2.41 -5.87 1.18
C THR A 78 2.99 -4.70 1.94
N VAL A 79 2.15 -3.72 2.26
CA VAL A 79 2.47 -2.58 3.11
C VAL A 79 1.52 -2.62 4.29
N GLU A 80 2.05 -2.47 5.49
CA GLU A 80 1.27 -2.43 6.72
C GLU A 80 1.62 -1.21 7.55
N GLY A 81 0.64 -0.71 8.30
CA GLY A 81 0.81 0.38 9.22
C GLY A 81 -0.22 0.31 10.34
N GLU A 82 0.01 1.13 11.36
CA GLU A 82 -0.89 1.23 12.49
C GLU A 82 -2.05 2.17 12.14
N THR A 83 -3.23 1.85 12.64
CA THR A 83 -4.35 2.80 12.62
C THR A 83 -4.03 3.82 13.69
N VAL A 84 -3.49 4.97 13.27
CA VAL A 84 -3.50 6.13 14.15
C VAL A 84 -4.96 6.51 14.32
N GLU A 85 -5.50 6.15 15.48
CA GLU A 85 -6.72 6.78 15.96
C GLU A 85 -6.41 8.29 15.93
N ASP A 86 -7.08 9.02 15.04
CA ASP A 86 -7.12 10.47 15.14
C ASP A 86 -7.72 10.71 16.53
N ASP A 87 -6.85 10.94 17.51
CA ASP A 87 -7.20 11.49 18.81
C ASP A 87 -7.67 12.89 18.45
N THR A 88 -8.90 12.95 17.92
CA THR A 88 -9.63 14.16 17.65
C THR A 88 -9.64 14.82 19.00
N VAL A 89 -8.73 15.79 19.14
CA VAL A 89 -8.67 16.75 20.23
C VAL A 89 -10.10 16.99 20.68
N GLU A 90 -10.44 16.46 21.85
CA GLU A 90 -11.55 16.98 22.63
C GLU A 90 -11.18 18.43 22.88
N GLY A 91 -11.59 19.29 21.94
CA GLY A 91 -11.67 20.71 22.12
C GLY A 91 -12.71 20.92 23.19
N GLU A 92 -12.25 20.92 24.44
CA GLU A 92 -12.98 21.43 25.57
C GLU A 92 -13.62 22.78 25.20
N ARG A 93 -14.86 22.95 25.66
CA ARG A 93 -15.65 24.17 25.94
C ARG A 93 -16.18 25.01 24.78
#